data_AF-A0A9E0JTL4-F1
#
_entry.id   AF-A0A9E0JTL4-F1
#
_cell.length_a   1.000
_cell.length_b   1.000
_cell.length_c   1.000
_cell.angle_alpha   90.00
_cell.angle_beta   90.00
_cell.angle_gamma   90.00
#
_symmetry.space_group_name_H-M   'P 1'
#
loop_
_entity.id
_entity.type
_entity.pdbx_description
1 polymer ?
#
loop_
_entity_poly.entity_id
_entity_poly.type
_entity_poly.pdbx_seq_one_letter_code
_entity_poly.pdbx_strand_id
1 'polypeptide(L)'
;MKNSPTPSDAPQSLTRRVFLSGSLGVACSAGMIGAGLATQATPAQARPAEALRPPGALPEADFLSACVRCGLCVRDCPYDTLKLARLGEGKGVGTPWFSARDIPCEMCPDVPCVKACPTGALDPALTDINQARMGLAVLIDHETCLNFL
;
A
#
# COMPACT_ATOMS: atom_id res chain seq x y z
N MET A 1 25.85 -74.28 -30.02
CA MET A 1 25.00 -73.22 -30.59
C MET A 1 23.64 -73.24 -29.91
N LYS A 2 23.48 -72.53 -28.79
CA LYS A 2 22.17 -72.12 -28.26
C LYS A 2 22.39 -70.72 -27.67
N ASN A 3 21.80 -69.73 -28.36
CA ASN A 3 21.97 -68.31 -28.10
C ASN A 3 21.15 -67.86 -26.88
N SER A 4 21.72 -66.88 -26.17
CA SER A 4 21.19 -66.20 -24.99
C SER A 4 19.87 -65.46 -25.26
N PRO A 5 18.97 -65.32 -24.27
CA PRO A 5 17.86 -64.38 -24.35
C PRO A 5 18.37 -62.93 -24.15
N THR A 6 17.94 -62.02 -25.02
CA THR A 6 18.18 -60.57 -24.93
C THR A 6 17.37 -59.93 -23.80
N PRO A 7 17.93 -58.98 -23.03
CA PRO A 7 17.20 -58.25 -22.00
C PRO A 7 16.42 -57.10 -22.65
N SER A 8 15.15 -57.32 -22.91
CA SER A 8 14.18 -56.25 -23.11
C SER A 8 13.12 -56.44 -22.06
N ASP A 9 13.23 -55.76 -20.92
CA ASP A 9 12.08 -55.37 -20.09
C ASP A 9 12.49 -54.45 -18.90
N ALA A 10 12.03 -53.19 -18.99
CA ALA A 10 11.94 -52.10 -17.98
C ALA A 10 13.24 -51.41 -17.48
N PRO A 11 13.28 -50.04 -17.32
CA PRO A 11 12.26 -49.26 -16.62
C PRO A 11 11.92 -47.89 -17.26
N GLN A 12 10.75 -47.75 -17.89
CA GLN A 12 10.22 -46.44 -18.30
C GLN A 12 9.24 -45.81 -17.28
N SER A 13 8.91 -46.50 -16.19
CA SER A 13 7.88 -46.08 -15.24
C SER A 13 8.35 -45.05 -14.20
N LEU A 14 9.66 -45.00 -13.90
CA LEU A 14 10.24 -44.07 -12.92
C LEU A 14 10.35 -42.63 -13.48
N THR A 15 10.74 -42.47 -14.75
CA THR A 15 10.92 -41.16 -15.41
C THR A 15 9.62 -40.37 -15.51
N ARG A 16 8.50 -41.03 -15.86
CA ARG A 16 7.18 -40.36 -15.94
C ARG A 16 6.66 -39.94 -14.58
N ARG A 17 6.87 -40.75 -13.53
CA ARG A 17 6.44 -40.44 -12.16
C ARG A 17 7.21 -39.26 -11.59
N VAL A 18 8.53 -39.22 -11.74
CA VAL A 18 9.39 -38.11 -11.28
C VAL A 18 9.04 -36.81 -12.00
N PHE A 19 8.76 -36.87 -13.30
CA PHE A 19 8.34 -35.69 -14.06
C PHE A 19 6.96 -35.17 -13.64
N LEU A 20 5.99 -36.07 -13.41
CA LEU A 20 4.64 -35.71 -12.95
C LEU A 20 4.64 -35.17 -11.51
N SER A 21 5.35 -35.80 -10.58
CA SER A 21 5.42 -35.31 -9.20
C SER A 21 6.26 -34.03 -9.08
N GLY A 22 7.31 -33.88 -9.89
CA GLY A 22 8.10 -32.64 -9.98
C GLY A 22 7.28 -31.47 -10.54
N SER A 23 6.56 -31.68 -11.64
CA SER A 23 5.70 -30.64 -12.24
C SER A 23 4.52 -30.26 -11.34
N LEU A 24 3.91 -31.22 -10.64
CA LEU A 24 2.88 -30.94 -9.64
C LEU A 24 3.42 -30.11 -8.47
N GLY A 25 4.63 -30.43 -7.99
CA GLY A 25 5.29 -29.66 -6.93
C GLY A 25 5.57 -28.20 -7.33
N VAL A 26 6.04 -27.98 -8.56
CA VAL A 26 6.26 -26.63 -9.12
C VAL A 26 4.94 -25.88 -9.31
N ALA A 27 3.89 -26.54 -9.82
CA ALA A 27 2.59 -25.92 -10.00
C ALA A 27 1.96 -25.50 -8.66
N CYS A 28 2.04 -26.36 -7.63
CA CYS A 28 1.52 -26.04 -6.30
C CYS A 28 2.30 -24.88 -5.65
N SER A 29 3.62 -24.87 -5.74
CA SER A 29 4.44 -23.81 -5.16
C SER A 29 4.25 -22.47 -5.90
N ALA A 30 4.22 -22.48 -7.23
CA ALA A 30 3.87 -21.30 -8.02
C ALA A 30 2.44 -20.81 -7.75
N GLY A 31 1.49 -21.73 -7.57
CA GLY A 31 0.11 -21.42 -7.22
C GLY A 31 -0.02 -20.76 -5.84
N MET A 32 0.68 -21.27 -4.82
CA MET A 32 0.69 -20.67 -3.48
C MET A 32 1.33 -19.28 -3.46
N ILE A 33 2.46 -19.11 -4.16
CA ILE A 33 3.14 -17.81 -4.27
C ILE A 33 2.25 -16.82 -5.04
N GLY A 34 1.65 -17.25 -6.16
CA GLY A 34 0.73 -16.43 -6.96
C GLY A 34 -0.50 -16.00 -6.16
N ALA A 35 -1.11 -16.92 -5.41
CA ALA A 35 -2.25 -16.61 -4.55
C ALA A 35 -1.86 -15.66 -3.40
N GLY A 36 -0.71 -15.88 -2.77
CA GLY A 36 -0.20 -15.00 -1.72
C GLY A 36 0.02 -13.56 -2.21
N LEU A 37 0.65 -13.39 -3.37
CA LEU A 37 0.86 -12.08 -3.99
C LEU A 37 -0.44 -11.42 -4.43
N ALA A 38 -1.41 -12.20 -4.93
CA ALA A 38 -2.72 -11.67 -5.36
C ALA A 38 -3.48 -11.00 -4.21
N THR A 39 -3.42 -11.56 -2.99
CA THR A 39 -4.06 -10.94 -1.81
C THR A 39 -3.42 -9.61 -1.38
N GLN A 40 -2.18 -9.36 -1.81
CA GLN A 40 -1.45 -8.11 -1.49
C GLN A 40 -1.56 -7.08 -2.61
N ALA A 41 -1.93 -7.49 -3.82
CA ALA A 41 -2.03 -6.63 -4.98
C ALA A 41 -3.31 -5.77 -4.99
N THR A 42 -4.31 -6.09 -4.17
CA THR A 42 -5.53 -5.29 -4.08
C THR A 42 -5.25 -4.01 -3.28
N PRO A 43 -5.34 -2.81 -3.87
CA PRO A 43 -5.26 -1.58 -3.11
C PRO A 43 -6.41 -1.57 -2.09
N ALA A 44 -6.09 -1.27 -0.83
CA ALA A 44 -7.10 -1.13 0.21
C ALA A 44 -8.07 0.00 -0.18
N GLN A 45 -9.31 -0.35 -0.54
CA GLN A 45 -10.32 0.62 -0.95
C GLN A 45 -10.87 1.44 0.23
N ALA A 46 -10.68 0.97 1.46
CA ALA A 46 -11.09 1.67 2.67
C ALA A 46 -9.87 1.88 3.58
N ARG A 47 -9.43 3.14 3.68
CA ARG A 47 -8.51 3.56 4.75
C ARG A 47 -9.27 3.52 6.07
N PRO A 48 -8.62 3.16 7.19
CA PRO A 48 -9.22 3.40 8.51
C PRO A 48 -9.57 4.89 8.63
N ALA A 49 -10.73 5.21 9.20
CA ALA A 49 -11.27 6.56 9.26
C ALA A 49 -10.31 7.57 9.93
N GLU A 50 -9.44 7.08 10.79
CA GLU A 50 -8.45 7.87 11.52
C GLU A 50 -7.20 8.20 10.69
N ALA A 51 -6.97 7.52 9.55
CA ALA A 51 -5.79 7.71 8.71
C ALA A 51 -6.03 8.77 7.63
N LEU A 52 -5.77 10.02 7.99
CA LEU A 52 -5.91 11.18 7.12
C LEU A 52 -4.77 11.29 6.12
N ARG A 53 -5.05 11.95 4.99
CA ARG A 53 -4.05 12.28 3.96
C ARG A 53 -3.47 13.68 4.23
N PRO A 54 -2.23 13.97 3.79
CA PRO A 54 -1.65 15.31 3.89
C PRO A 54 -2.49 16.39 3.19
N PRO A 55 -2.26 17.68 3.48
CA PRO A 55 -2.84 18.78 2.73
C PRO A 55 -2.63 18.61 1.22
N GLY A 56 -3.66 18.94 0.44
CA GLY A 56 -3.59 18.93 -1.03
C GLY A 56 -3.70 17.54 -1.65
N ALA A 57 -3.89 16.47 -0.89
CA ALA A 57 -4.06 15.14 -1.47
C ALA A 57 -5.25 15.09 -2.44
N LEU A 58 -4.99 14.54 -3.62
CA LEU A 58 -6.03 14.21 -4.61
C LEU A 58 -7.06 13.21 -4.04
N PRO A 59 -8.22 13.05 -4.70
CA PRO A 59 -9.14 11.94 -4.40
C PRO A 59 -8.40 10.61 -4.34
N GLU A 60 -8.79 9.72 -3.42
CA GLU A 60 -7.95 8.57 -3.03
C GLU A 60 -7.47 7.70 -4.20
N ALA A 61 -8.31 7.44 -5.20
CA ALA A 61 -7.91 6.67 -6.38
C ALA A 61 -6.81 7.36 -7.19
N ASP A 62 -6.98 8.65 -7.46
CA ASP A 62 -6.02 9.47 -8.21
C ASP A 62 -4.73 9.65 -7.41
N PHE A 63 -4.84 9.92 -6.11
CA PHE A 63 -3.71 9.97 -5.19
C PHE A 63 -2.89 8.68 -5.22
N LEU A 64 -3.54 7.51 -5.13
CA LEU A 64 -2.85 6.21 -5.13
C LEU A 64 -2.16 5.92 -6.47
N SER A 65 -2.70 6.42 -7.59
CA SER A 65 -2.07 6.30 -8.91
C SER A 65 -0.89 7.26 -9.10
N ALA A 66 -0.97 8.48 -8.55
CA ALA A 66 0.05 9.52 -8.72
C ALA A 66 1.19 9.41 -7.70
N CYS A 67 0.94 8.83 -6.52
CA CYS A 67 1.92 8.75 -5.45
C CYS A 67 2.99 7.67 -5.75
N VAL A 68 4.21 8.13 -6.03
CA VAL A 68 5.38 7.26 -6.26
C VAL A 68 6.06 6.80 -4.97
N ARG A 69 5.47 7.07 -3.79
CA ARG A 69 5.96 6.60 -2.48
C ARG A 69 7.40 7.04 -2.15
N CYS A 70 7.79 8.23 -2.61
CA CYS A 70 9.15 8.77 -2.43
C CYS A 70 9.46 9.29 -1.02
N GLY A 71 8.43 9.55 -0.20
CA GLY A 71 8.59 10.03 1.18
C GLY A 71 9.06 11.48 1.34
N LEU A 72 9.18 12.25 0.26
CA LEU A 72 9.64 13.66 0.33
C LEU A 72 8.71 14.53 1.18
N CYS A 73 7.39 14.34 1.08
CA CYS A 73 6.42 15.04 1.91
C CYS A 73 6.54 14.72 3.41
N VAL A 74 6.97 13.49 3.76
CA VAL A 74 7.21 13.09 5.15
C VAL A 74 8.46 13.78 5.69
N ARG A 75 9.54 13.78 4.90
CA ARG A 75 10.80 14.45 5.26
C ARG A 75 10.61 15.96 5.45
N ASP A 76 9.83 16.59 4.58
CA ASP A 76 9.66 18.05 4.59
C ASP A 76 8.53 18.50 5.52
N CYS A 77 7.92 17.58 6.28
CA CYS A 77 6.98 17.92 7.35
C CYS A 77 7.77 18.27 8.62
N PRO A 78 7.76 19.53 9.09
CA PRO A 78 8.60 19.96 10.20
C PRO A 78 8.13 19.48 11.58
N TYR A 79 6.94 18.88 11.67
CA TYR A 79 6.30 18.49 12.93
C TYR A 79 6.18 16.98 13.11
N ASP A 80 6.81 16.18 12.25
CA ASP A 80 6.74 14.70 12.28
C ASP A 80 5.29 14.14 12.28
N THR A 81 4.33 14.95 11.82
CA THR A 81 2.92 14.58 11.68
C THR A 81 2.76 13.41 10.72
N LEU A 82 3.43 13.48 9.57
CA LEU A 82 3.27 12.53 8.47
C LEU A 82 4.14 11.29 8.68
N LYS A 83 3.56 10.11 8.42
CA LYS A 83 4.23 8.81 8.48
C LYS A 83 3.96 8.02 7.21
N LEU A 84 4.89 7.14 6.84
CA LEU A 84 4.69 6.20 5.73
C LEU A 84 3.92 4.97 6.22
N ALA A 85 2.87 4.62 5.50
CA ALA A 85 2.07 3.43 5.79
C ALA A 85 2.90 2.15 5.61
N ARG A 86 2.84 1.27 6.60
CA ARG A 86 3.51 -0.04 6.56
C ARG A 86 2.62 -1.11 5.92
N LEU A 87 3.23 -2.24 5.60
CA LEU A 87 2.51 -3.42 5.13
C LEU A 87 1.51 -3.89 6.20
N GLY A 88 0.29 -4.24 5.77
CA GLY A 88 -0.77 -4.70 6.68
C GLY A 88 -1.57 -3.59 7.36
N GLU A 89 -1.22 -2.31 7.19
CA GLU A 89 -1.91 -1.20 7.85
C GLU A 89 -3.21 -0.73 7.17
N GLY A 90 -3.50 -1.20 5.96
CA GLY A 90 -4.71 -0.82 5.20
C GLY A 90 -4.72 0.64 4.71
N LYS A 91 -3.59 1.34 4.72
CA LYS A 91 -3.48 2.78 4.41
C LYS A 91 -2.80 3.08 3.07
N GLY A 92 -2.66 2.06 2.21
CA GLY A 92 -1.86 2.11 0.99
C GLY A 92 -0.37 2.11 1.31
N VAL A 93 0.29 0.95 1.18
CA VAL A 93 1.70 0.77 1.58
C VAL A 93 2.61 1.83 0.95
N GLY A 94 3.49 2.41 1.78
CA GLY A 94 4.47 3.43 1.37
C GLY A 94 3.86 4.80 1.06
N THR A 95 2.57 5.00 1.30
CA THR A 95 1.95 6.31 1.11
C THR A 95 1.87 7.10 2.43
N PRO A 96 1.95 8.44 2.38
CA PRO A 96 1.89 9.28 3.58
C PRO A 96 0.49 9.29 4.20
N TRP A 97 0.46 9.31 5.53
CA TRP A 97 -0.75 9.45 6.33
C TRP A 97 -0.43 10.05 7.71
N PHE A 98 -1.45 10.52 8.41
CA PHE A 98 -1.35 10.89 9.83
C PHE A 98 -2.66 10.62 10.58
N SER A 99 -2.59 10.65 11.90
CA SER A 99 -3.74 10.55 12.81
C SER A 99 -3.86 11.87 13.55
N ALA A 100 -4.95 12.60 13.32
CA ALA A 100 -5.17 13.92 13.92
C ALA A 100 -5.25 13.89 15.46
N ARG A 101 -5.61 12.73 16.04
CA ARG A 101 -5.69 12.54 17.49
C ARG A 101 -4.33 12.31 18.16
N ASP A 102 -3.31 11.91 17.39
CA ASP A 102 -1.97 11.66 17.91
C ASP A 102 -1.06 12.89 17.73
N ILE A 103 -0.81 13.27 16.48
CA ILE A 103 -0.06 14.46 16.09
C ILE A 103 -0.81 15.09 14.92
N PRO A 104 -1.48 16.24 15.10
CA PRO A 104 -2.26 16.87 14.04
C PRO A 104 -1.36 17.52 12.99
N CYS A 105 -1.99 17.95 11.89
CA CYS A 105 -1.34 18.85 10.95
C CYS A 105 -1.37 20.27 11.53
N GLU A 106 -0.20 20.87 11.72
CA GLU A 106 -0.04 22.24 12.24
C GLU A 106 -0.36 23.34 11.21
N MET A 107 -0.96 22.97 10.07
CA MET A 107 -1.42 23.91 9.04
C MET A 107 -0.34 24.94 8.63
N CYS A 108 0.85 24.46 8.25
CA CYS A 108 1.96 25.32 7.82
C CYS A 108 1.53 26.27 6.67
N PRO A 109 1.72 27.61 6.79
CA PRO A 109 1.29 28.57 5.78
C PRO A 109 1.92 28.37 4.39
N ASP A 110 3.13 27.83 4.35
CA ASP A 110 3.90 27.61 3.14
C ASP A 110 3.75 26.18 2.57
N VAL A 111 2.98 25.32 3.24
CA VAL A 111 2.62 23.96 2.83
C VAL A 111 3.81 23.16 2.24
N PRO A 112 4.92 23.00 2.99
CA PRO A 112 6.17 22.44 2.44
C PRO A 112 5.99 21.01 1.92
N CYS A 113 5.10 20.22 2.53
CA CYS A 113 4.79 18.87 2.09
C CYS A 113 4.21 18.81 0.66
N VAL A 114 3.38 19.78 0.25
CA VAL A 114 2.84 19.89 -1.11
C VAL A 114 3.94 20.26 -2.09
N LYS A 115 4.75 21.29 -1.76
CA LYS A 115 5.87 21.74 -2.59
C LYS A 115 6.92 20.65 -2.83
N ALA A 116 7.11 19.77 -1.85
CA ALA A 116 8.02 18.63 -1.93
C ALA A 116 7.51 17.50 -2.85
N CYS A 117 6.21 17.47 -3.18
CA CYS A 117 5.62 16.41 -3.99
C CYS A 117 5.96 16.59 -5.48
N PRO A 118 6.75 15.69 -6.09
CA PRO A 118 7.22 15.89 -7.46
C PRO A 118 6.21 15.40 -8.51
N THR A 119 5.22 14.60 -8.11
CA THR A 119 4.29 13.94 -9.04
C THR A 119 2.90 14.57 -9.08
N GLY A 120 2.63 15.58 -8.25
CA GLY A 120 1.31 16.17 -8.13
C GLY A 120 0.29 15.26 -7.42
N ALA A 121 0.73 14.22 -6.70
CA ALA A 121 -0.16 13.46 -5.81
C ALA A 121 -0.75 14.34 -4.70
N LEU A 122 0.00 15.38 -4.32
CA LEU A 122 -0.50 16.54 -3.59
C LEU A 122 -0.60 17.70 -4.59
N ASP A 123 -1.78 18.31 -4.68
CA ASP A 123 -2.12 19.35 -5.64
C ASP A 123 -1.29 20.63 -5.39
N PRO A 124 -0.39 21.01 -6.32
CA PRO A 124 0.41 22.22 -6.19
C PRO A 124 -0.41 23.52 -6.27
N ALA A 125 -1.67 23.46 -6.70
CA ALA A 125 -2.57 24.60 -6.68
C ALA A 125 -3.01 24.98 -5.25
N LEU A 126 -2.82 24.10 -4.26
CA LEU A 126 -3.06 24.42 -2.85
C LEU A 126 -1.98 25.38 -2.32
N THR A 127 -2.26 26.68 -2.42
CA THR A 127 -1.36 27.75 -1.95
C THR A 127 -1.77 28.34 -0.60
N ASP A 128 -3.05 28.22 -0.23
CA ASP A 128 -3.58 28.61 1.08
C ASP A 128 -3.96 27.35 1.87
N ILE A 129 -3.28 27.14 3.00
CA ILE A 129 -3.50 25.99 3.87
C ILE A 129 -4.93 25.91 4.43
N ASN A 130 -5.64 27.03 4.53
CA ASN A 130 -7.03 27.05 5.01
C ASN A 130 -8.01 26.42 4.02
N GLN A 131 -7.61 26.24 2.75
CA GLN A 131 -8.40 25.54 1.73
C GLN A 131 -8.13 24.03 1.72
N ALA A 132 -7.22 23.53 2.57
CA ALA A 132 -6.86 22.13 2.58
C ALA A 132 -8.04 21.22 3.00
N ARG A 133 -8.25 20.15 2.23
CA ARG A 133 -9.27 19.13 2.51
C ARG A 133 -8.59 17.84 2.96
N MET A 134 -8.40 17.67 4.27
CA MET A 134 -7.68 16.53 4.86
C MET A 134 -8.60 15.47 5.49
N GLY A 135 -9.90 15.75 5.60
CA GLY A 135 -10.90 14.92 6.25
C GLY A 135 -12.13 15.74 6.64
N LEU A 136 -13.15 15.08 7.18
CA LEU A 136 -14.33 15.73 7.74
C LEU A 136 -14.32 15.54 9.26
N ALA A 137 -14.26 16.64 10.01
CA ALA A 137 -14.47 16.61 11.44
C ALA A 137 -15.96 16.54 11.74
N VAL A 138 -16.37 15.59 12.57
CA VAL A 138 -17.75 15.42 13.04
C VAL A 138 -17.77 15.63 14.55
N LEU A 139 -18.53 16.62 15.00
CA LEU A 139 -18.80 16.84 16.42
C LEU A 139 -19.91 15.88 16.85
N ILE A 140 -19.58 14.97 17.77
CA ILE A 140 -20.55 14.02 18.33
C ILE A 140 -21.21 14.64 19.57
N ASP A 141 -20.43 15.26 20.45
CA ASP A 141 -20.89 15.87 21.69
C ASP A 141 -20.52 17.36 21.72
N HIS A 142 -21.50 18.23 21.50
CA HIS A 142 -21.28 19.69 21.45
C HIS A 142 -20.79 20.24 22.79
N GLU A 143 -21.29 19.69 23.90
CA GLU A 143 -20.88 20.06 25.26
C GLU A 143 -19.40 19.79 25.58
N THR A 144 -18.75 18.87 24.85
CA THR A 144 -17.33 18.51 25.08
C THR A 144 -16.40 19.30 24.15
N CYS A 145 -16.93 19.99 23.14
CA CYS A 145 -16.12 20.74 22.20
C CYS A 145 -15.67 22.07 22.83
N LEU A 146 -14.37 22.19 23.13
CA LEU A 146 -13.77 23.36 23.76
C LEU A 146 -13.89 24.66 22.94
N ASN A 147 -14.24 24.56 21.66
CA ASN A 147 -14.23 25.69 20.71
C ASN A 147 -15.58 25.85 19.98
N PHE A 148 -16.66 25.28 20.53
CA PHE A 148 -17.99 25.36 19.93
C PHE A 148 -18.72 26.69 20.21
N LEU A 149 -18.25 27.46 21.19
CA LEU A 149 -18.87 28.72 21.65
C LEU A 149 -18.02 29.95 21.29
#